data_AF-A0A846B5R8-F1
#
_entry.id   AF-A0A846B5R8-F1
#
_cell.length_a   1.000
_cell.length_b   1.000
_cell.length_c   1.000
_cell.angle_alpha   90.00
_cell.angle_beta   90.00
_cell.angle_gamma   90.00
#
_symmetry.space_group_name_H-M   'P 1'
#
loop_
_entity.id
_entity.type
_entity.pdbx_description
1 polymer ?
#
loop_
_entity_poly.entity_id
_entity_poly.type
_entity_poly.pdbx_seq_one_letter_code
_entity_poly.pdbx_strand_id
1 'polypeptide(L)'
;MPTYTGISSEAFKHPLDQQAEQALRNVPGFDLVASKFVEFIYERPQLVYLMGNSIKVGPRQYSTIYHIFRECVRDLDIHPEPILFISQNPQVNSYALGQEHPYLVLYTGLLDLLSEEEIRTVIAHELGHIKCGHTVLIQ
;
A
#
# COMPACT_ATOMS: atom_id res chain seq x y z
N MET A 1 -19.55 2.95 0.53
CA MET A 1 -19.13 2.08 1.64
C MET A 1 -19.25 2.86 2.94
N PRO A 2 -19.34 2.20 4.12
CA PRO A 2 -19.17 2.89 5.39
C PRO A 2 -17.78 3.54 5.48
N THR A 3 -17.70 4.73 6.06
CA THR A 3 -16.44 5.44 6.33
C THR A 3 -16.05 5.20 7.80
N TYR A 4 -14.83 4.74 8.05
CA TYR A 4 -14.35 4.37 9.38
C TYR A 4 -13.35 5.38 9.93
N THR A 5 -13.81 6.61 10.20
CA THR A 5 -12.96 7.66 10.76
C THR A 5 -12.34 7.23 12.10
N GLY A 6 -11.02 7.35 12.23
CA GLY A 6 -10.27 6.95 13.42
C GLY A 6 -10.06 5.44 13.58
N ILE A 7 -10.36 4.63 12.55
CA ILE A 7 -10.10 3.18 12.63
C ILE A 7 -8.61 2.93 12.79
N SER A 8 -8.27 2.15 13.80
CA SER A 8 -6.91 1.72 14.05
C SER A 8 -6.67 0.32 13.49
N SER A 9 -5.41 -0.01 13.21
CA SER A 9 -5.06 -1.33 12.65
C SER A 9 -5.47 -2.48 13.59
N GLU A 10 -5.47 -2.23 14.89
CA GLU A 10 -5.83 -3.16 15.96
C GLU A 10 -7.29 -3.61 15.88
N ALA A 11 -8.16 -2.85 15.19
CA ALA A 11 -9.57 -3.21 15.02
C ALA A 11 -9.76 -4.45 14.13
N PHE A 12 -8.80 -4.78 13.28
CA PHE A 12 -8.91 -5.88 12.31
C PHE A 12 -7.64 -6.71 12.13
N LYS A 13 -6.49 -6.29 12.69
CA LYS A 13 -5.24 -7.07 12.67
C LYS A 13 -5.43 -8.40 13.41
N HIS A 14 -4.99 -9.50 12.79
CA HIS A 14 -5.16 -10.83 13.35
C HIS A 14 -4.36 -10.99 14.66
N PRO A 15 -4.87 -11.69 15.70
CA PRO A 15 -4.17 -11.82 16.98
C PRO A 15 -2.78 -12.44 16.87
N LEU A 16 -2.56 -13.38 15.94
CA LEU A 16 -1.24 -13.97 15.72
C LEU A 16 -0.25 -12.96 15.10
N ASP A 17 -0.72 -12.03 14.28
CA ASP A 17 0.12 -10.98 13.71
C ASP A 17 0.56 -10.00 14.79
N GLN A 18 -0.35 -9.66 15.72
CA GLN A 18 -0.03 -8.83 16.89
C GLN A 18 1.05 -9.47 17.77
N GLN A 19 0.94 -10.78 18.00
CA GLN A 19 1.93 -11.53 18.77
C GLN A 19 3.28 -11.60 18.06
N ALA A 20 3.28 -11.85 16.74
CA ALA A 20 4.50 -11.90 15.94
C ALA A 20 5.20 -10.53 15.89
N GLU A 21 4.45 -9.44 15.70
CA GLU A 21 4.97 -8.08 15.73
C GLU A 21 5.60 -7.76 17.09
N GLN A 22 4.91 -8.09 18.19
CA GLN A 22 5.42 -7.85 19.53
C GLN A 22 6.70 -8.67 19.81
N ALA A 23 6.76 -9.91 19.33
CA ALA A 23 7.97 -10.74 19.43
C ALA A 23 9.16 -10.13 18.67
N LEU A 24 8.93 -9.59 17.47
CA LEU A 24 9.96 -8.91 16.68
C LEU A 24 10.46 -7.62 17.36
N ARG A 25 9.56 -6.80 17.88
CA ARG A 25 9.91 -5.54 18.59
C ARG A 25 10.72 -5.76 19.86
N ASN A 26 10.61 -6.93 20.48
CA ASN A 26 11.40 -7.29 21.66
C ASN A 26 12.86 -7.62 21.32
N VAL A 27 13.24 -7.69 20.04
CA VAL A 27 14.63 -7.89 19.62
C VAL A 27 15.39 -6.56 19.70
N PRO A 28 16.41 -6.44 20.58
CA PRO A 28 17.12 -5.17 20.77
C PRO A 28 17.81 -4.71 19.48
N GLY A 29 17.54 -3.47 19.05
CA GLY A 29 18.17 -2.86 17.87
C GLY A 29 17.59 -3.27 16.52
N PHE A 30 16.59 -4.15 16.48
CA PHE A 30 15.95 -4.62 15.25
C PHE A 30 15.21 -3.49 14.51
N ASP A 31 14.38 -2.72 15.22
CA ASP A 31 13.57 -1.63 14.63
C ASP A 31 14.44 -0.53 13.98
N LEU A 32 15.65 -0.26 14.48
CA LEU A 32 16.51 0.79 13.92
C LEU A 32 17.26 0.31 12.68
N VAL A 33 17.78 -0.92 12.72
CA VAL A 33 18.60 -1.47 11.64
C VAL A 33 17.73 -1.98 10.50
N ALA A 34 16.70 -2.78 10.78
CA ALA A 34 15.85 -3.36 9.74
C ALA A 34 15.11 -2.27 8.95
N SER A 35 14.45 -1.33 9.63
CA SER A 35 13.65 -0.30 8.98
C SER A 35 14.48 0.64 8.11
N LYS A 36 15.65 1.09 8.59
CA LYS A 36 16.52 1.97 7.81
C LYS A 36 17.23 1.25 6.66
N PHE A 37 17.57 -0.03 6.79
CA PHE A 37 18.10 -0.80 5.67
C PHE A 37 17.04 -1.00 4.57
N VAL A 38 15.82 -1.37 4.93
CA VAL A 38 14.71 -1.58 3.97
C VAL A 38 14.36 -0.27 3.25
N GLU A 39 14.20 0.83 4.00
CA GLU A 39 13.87 2.14 3.46
C GLU A 39 14.90 2.61 2.40
N PHE A 40 16.20 2.54 2.73
CA PHE A 40 17.25 3.11 1.88
C PHE A 40 17.69 2.21 0.73
N ILE A 41 17.70 0.89 0.92
CA ILE A 41 18.19 -0.05 -0.10
C ILE A 41 17.09 -0.48 -1.05
N TYR A 42 15.84 -0.54 -0.59
CA TYR A 42 14.73 -1.09 -1.38
C TYR A 42 13.69 -0.03 -1.76
N GLU A 43 13.10 0.65 -0.76
CA GLU A 43 11.94 1.51 -1.01
C GLU A 43 12.26 2.76 -1.83
N ARG A 44 13.33 3.49 -1.49
CA ARG A 44 13.69 4.73 -2.18
C ARG A 44 14.14 4.51 -3.64
N PRO A 45 15.03 3.56 -3.96
CA PRO A 45 15.40 3.29 -5.35
C PRO A 45 14.19 2.87 -6.19
N GLN A 46 13.28 2.08 -5.61
CA GLN A 46 12.07 1.64 -6.31
C GLN A 46 11.11 2.80 -6.57
N LEU A 47 10.92 3.72 -5.61
CA LEU A 47 10.13 4.93 -5.84
C LEU A 47 10.72 5.80 -6.95
N VAL A 48 12.06 5.96 -6.99
CA VAL A 48 12.73 6.68 -8.09
C VAL A 48 12.50 5.98 -9.43
N TYR A 49 12.61 4.65 -9.46
CA TYR A 49 12.31 3.87 -10.66
C TYR A 49 10.86 4.08 -11.13
N LEU A 50 9.88 4.01 -10.22
CA LEU A 50 8.46 4.24 -10.51
C LEU A 50 8.20 5.65 -11.04
N MET A 51 8.85 6.67 -10.46
CA MET A 51 8.73 8.05 -10.92
C MET A 51 9.20 8.24 -12.37
N GLY A 52 10.19 7.45 -12.82
CA GLY A 52 10.71 7.51 -14.20
C GLY A 52 10.02 6.57 -15.18
N ASN A 53 9.47 5.44 -14.71
CA ASN A 53 9.03 4.33 -15.56
C ASN A 53 7.55 3.96 -15.40
N SER A 54 6.79 4.69 -14.59
CA SER A 54 5.38 4.42 -14.33
C SER A 54 4.55 5.70 -14.32
N ILE A 55 3.24 5.53 -14.47
CA ILE A 55 2.31 6.64 -14.56
C ILE A 55 1.76 6.94 -13.17
N LYS A 56 2.11 8.10 -12.62
CA LYS A 56 1.49 8.59 -11.39
C LYS A 56 0.01 8.89 -11.64
N VAL A 57 -0.87 8.24 -10.89
CA VAL A 57 -2.32 8.43 -10.98
C VAL A 57 -2.73 9.73 -10.31
N GLY A 58 -3.72 10.40 -10.87
CA GLY A 58 -4.23 11.66 -10.36
C GLY A 58 -5.58 12.05 -10.97
N PRO A 59 -6.13 13.21 -10.59
CA PRO A 59 -7.48 13.61 -11.00
C PRO A 59 -7.64 13.81 -12.51
N ARG A 60 -6.53 13.98 -13.25
CA ARG A 60 -6.52 14.13 -14.72
C ARG A 60 -5.90 12.93 -15.45
N GLN A 61 -5.42 11.93 -14.72
CA GLN A 61 -4.67 10.81 -15.28
C GLN A 61 -5.10 9.54 -14.55
N TYR A 62 -5.86 8.68 -15.24
CA TYR A 62 -6.61 7.59 -14.61
C TYR A 62 -7.58 8.09 -13.53
N SER A 63 -8.42 9.08 -13.88
CA SER A 63 -9.32 9.75 -12.94
C SER A 63 -10.31 8.82 -12.24
N THR A 64 -10.85 7.81 -12.94
CA THR A 64 -11.72 6.79 -12.35
C THR A 64 -11.01 6.02 -11.24
N ILE A 65 -9.80 5.52 -11.54
CA ILE A 65 -8.98 4.78 -10.57
C ILE A 65 -8.57 5.70 -9.41
N TYR A 66 -8.22 6.95 -9.70
CA TYR A 66 -7.91 7.95 -8.67
C TYR A 66 -9.10 8.16 -7.73
N HIS A 67 -10.32 8.23 -8.25
CA HIS A 67 -11.52 8.41 -7.44
C HIS A 67 -11.74 7.22 -6.51
N ILE A 68 -11.71 5.99 -7.06
CA ILE A 68 -11.82 4.74 -6.28
C ILE A 68 -10.75 4.71 -5.17
N PHE A 69 -9.50 5.02 -5.51
CA PHE A 69 -8.41 5.10 -4.55
C PHE A 69 -8.68 6.09 -3.42
N ARG A 70 -9.13 7.30 -3.75
CA ARG A 70 -9.44 8.34 -2.77
C ARG A 70 -10.61 7.96 -1.87
N GLU A 71 -11.61 7.26 -2.40
CA GLU A 71 -12.69 6.69 -1.59
C GLU A 71 -12.15 5.69 -0.57
N CYS A 72 -11.29 4.74 -0.99
CA CYS A 72 -10.70 3.76 -0.08
C CYS A 72 -9.78 4.40 0.97
N VAL A 73 -8.96 5.39 0.58
CA VAL A 73 -8.09 6.14 1.52
C VAL A 73 -8.93 6.84 2.58
N ARG A 74 -10.04 7.48 2.19
CA ARG A 74 -10.97 8.12 3.12
C ARG A 74 -11.65 7.10 4.01
N ASP A 75 -12.18 6.02 3.43
CA ASP A 75 -13.00 5.05 4.14
C ASP A 75 -12.19 4.24 5.16
N LEU A 76 -10.91 3.98 4.89
CA LEU A 76 -9.97 3.29 5.78
C LEU A 76 -9.12 4.25 6.65
N ASP A 77 -9.37 5.56 6.56
CA ASP A 77 -8.67 6.60 7.32
C ASP A 77 -7.14 6.46 7.22
N ILE A 78 -6.62 6.38 5.98
CA ILE A 78 -5.20 6.16 5.72
C ILE A 78 -4.45 7.50 5.73
N HIS A 79 -3.45 7.61 6.62
CA HIS A 79 -2.55 8.75 6.70
C HIS A 79 -1.10 8.29 6.96
N PRO A 80 -0.09 8.87 6.26
CA PRO A 80 -0.22 9.82 5.14
C PRO A 80 -0.86 9.18 3.89
N GLU A 81 -1.42 10.01 3.00
CA GLU A 81 -2.03 9.51 1.75
C GLU A 81 -0.94 8.91 0.84
N PRO A 82 -1.07 7.64 0.41
CA PRO A 82 -0.10 7.01 -0.46
C PRO A 82 -0.07 7.59 -1.87
N ILE A 83 1.06 7.47 -2.56
CA ILE A 83 1.13 7.77 -3.99
C ILE A 83 0.66 6.55 -4.77
N LEU A 84 -0.26 6.75 -5.72
CA LEU A 84 -0.70 5.67 -6.62
C LEU A 84 0.00 5.74 -7.98
N PHE A 85 0.52 4.61 -8.44
CA PHE A 85 1.12 4.43 -9.76
C PHE A 85 0.40 3.34 -10.56
N ILE A 86 0.43 3.48 -11.88
CA ILE A 86 0.13 2.41 -12.82
C ILE A 86 1.41 2.07 -13.59
N SER A 87 1.76 0.79 -13.59
CA SER A 87 2.95 0.26 -14.26
C SER A 87 2.56 -0.68 -15.39
N GLN A 88 3.23 -0.55 -16.54
CA GLN A 88 2.97 -1.42 -17.67
C GLN A 88 3.55 -2.82 -17.39
N ASN A 89 2.69 -3.78 -17.12
CA ASN A 89 3.05 -5.17 -16.90
C ASN A 89 1.83 -6.05 -17.21
N PRO A 90 1.96 -7.12 -18.03
CA PRO A 90 0.84 -8.00 -18.37
C PRO A 90 0.39 -8.93 -17.22
N GLN A 91 1.16 -9.02 -16.13
CA GLN A 91 0.76 -9.80 -14.97
C GLN A 91 -0.40 -9.13 -14.22
N VAL A 92 -1.33 -9.95 -13.73
CA VAL A 92 -2.44 -9.51 -12.87
C VAL A 92 -1.91 -9.39 -11.44
N ASN A 93 -1.39 -8.21 -11.10
CA ASN A 93 -0.83 -7.98 -9.77
C ASN A 93 -0.94 -6.51 -9.32
N SER A 94 -0.80 -6.31 -8.02
CA SER A 94 -0.66 -5.04 -7.33
C SER A 94 0.27 -5.20 -6.14
N TYR A 95 0.85 -4.10 -5.68
CA TYR A 95 1.65 -4.14 -4.46
C TYR A 95 1.69 -2.76 -3.78
N ALA A 96 2.05 -2.73 -2.50
CA ALA A 96 2.16 -1.52 -1.71
C ALA A 96 3.38 -1.57 -0.80
N LEU A 97 4.15 -0.48 -0.81
CA LEU A 97 5.42 -0.35 -0.07
C LEU A 97 5.50 0.99 0.64
N GLY A 98 6.42 1.10 1.60
CA GLY A 98 6.69 2.33 2.32
C GLY A 98 5.93 2.48 3.63
N GLN A 99 6.60 3.04 4.64
CA GLN A 99 5.98 3.54 5.87
C GLN A 99 5.89 5.07 5.90
N GLU A 100 7.02 5.78 5.77
CA GLU A 100 7.05 7.25 5.80
C GLU A 100 6.52 7.87 4.50
N HIS A 101 6.80 7.23 3.36
CA HIS A 101 6.37 7.66 2.03
C HIS A 101 5.67 6.51 1.30
N PRO A 102 4.47 6.12 1.76
CA PRO A 102 3.79 4.96 1.22
C PRO A 102 3.38 5.18 -0.24
N TYR A 103 3.42 4.12 -1.01
CA TYR A 103 2.94 4.11 -2.38
C TYR A 103 2.34 2.76 -2.75
N LEU A 104 1.48 2.79 -3.76
CA LEU A 104 0.75 1.65 -4.28
C LEU A 104 0.96 1.59 -5.80
N VAL A 105 1.12 0.38 -6.33
CA VAL A 105 1.32 0.16 -7.76
C VAL A 105 0.29 -0.84 -8.26
N LEU A 106 -0.40 -0.49 -9.33
CA LEU A 106 -1.29 -1.37 -10.08
C LEU A 106 -0.65 -1.72 -11.42
N TYR A 107 -0.69 -2.99 -11.81
CA TYR A 107 -0.25 -3.41 -13.14
C TYR A 107 -1.37 -3.29 -14.16
N THR A 108 -1.01 -2.98 -15.41
CA THR A 108 -1.99 -2.89 -16.51
C THR A 108 -2.76 -4.19 -16.73
N GLY A 109 -2.12 -5.36 -16.58
CA GLY A 109 -2.81 -6.66 -16.69
C GLY A 109 -3.92 -6.85 -15.66
N LEU A 110 -3.81 -6.24 -14.48
CA LEU A 110 -4.89 -6.20 -13.49
C LEU A 110 -6.05 -5.32 -13.94
N LEU A 111 -5.76 -4.14 -14.50
CA LEU A 111 -6.77 -3.21 -15.00
C LEU A 111 -7.51 -3.74 -16.24
N ASP A 112 -6.84 -4.53 -17.06
CA ASP A 112 -7.44 -5.13 -18.26
C ASP A 112 -8.45 -6.24 -17.91
N LEU A 113 -8.27 -6.90 -16.76
CA LEU A 113 -9.06 -8.05 -16.36
C LEU A 113 -10.20 -7.70 -15.40
N LEU A 114 -9.97 -6.77 -14.48
CA LEU A 114 -10.86 -6.52 -13.35
C LEU A 114 -11.85 -5.38 -13.61
N SER A 115 -13.06 -5.53 -13.08
CA SER A 115 -14.04 -4.45 -12.99
C SER A 115 -13.65 -3.39 -11.95
N GLU A 116 -14.29 -2.22 -12.00
CA GLU A 116 -14.05 -1.14 -11.02
C GLU A 116 -14.31 -1.57 -9.57
N GLU A 117 -15.29 -2.46 -9.33
CA GLU A 117 -15.59 -2.98 -7.99
C GLU A 117 -14.52 -3.94 -7.48
N GLU A 118 -13.97 -4.77 -8.37
CA GLU A 118 -12.86 -5.68 -8.04
C GLU A 118 -11.57 -4.90 -7.82
N ILE A 119 -11.29 -3.88 -8.65
CA ILE A 119 -10.16 -2.96 -8.46
C ILE A 119 -10.27 -2.24 -7.12
N ARG A 120 -11.47 -1.78 -6.73
CA ARG A 120 -11.70 -1.20 -5.40
C ARG A 120 -11.30 -2.15 -4.28
N THR A 121 -11.65 -3.42 -4.42
CA THR A 121 -11.32 -4.46 -3.43
C THR A 121 -9.81 -4.68 -3.34
N VAL A 122 -9.12 -4.74 -4.48
CA VAL A 122 -7.65 -4.82 -4.53
C VAL A 122 -7.01 -3.61 -3.85
N ILE A 123 -7.43 -2.39 -4.20
CA ILE A 123 -6.88 -1.16 -3.60
C ILE A 123 -7.12 -1.15 -2.08
N ALA A 124 -8.32 -1.54 -1.63
CA ALA A 124 -8.63 -1.61 -0.21
C ALA A 124 -7.75 -2.63 0.53
N HIS A 125 -7.48 -3.78 -0.09
CA HIS A 125 -6.57 -4.81 0.45
C HIS A 125 -5.15 -4.27 0.63
N GLU A 126 -4.58 -3.67 -0.41
CA GLU A 126 -3.23 -3.08 -0.39
C GLU A 126 -3.11 -1.92 0.62
N LEU A 127 -4.14 -1.07 0.73
CA LEU A 127 -4.19 -0.04 1.78
C LEU A 127 -4.29 -0.64 3.18
N GLY A 128 -4.91 -1.81 3.33
CA GLY A 128 -4.89 -2.59 4.56
C GLY A 128 -3.48 -2.98 5.00
N HIS A 129 -2.61 -3.39 4.06
CA HIS A 129 -1.20 -3.66 4.35
C HIS A 129 -0.47 -2.42 4.86
N ILE A 130 -0.69 -1.27 4.21
CA ILE A 130 -0.13 0.02 4.66
C ILE A 130 -0.62 0.35 6.08
N LYS A 131 -1.92 0.23 6.33
CA LYS A 131 -2.53 0.52 7.64
C LYS A 131 -1.97 -0.37 8.76
N CYS A 132 -1.72 -1.64 8.46
CA CYS A 132 -1.14 -2.59 9.41
C CYS A 132 0.39 -2.47 9.56
N GLY A 133 1.06 -1.73 8.67
CA GLY A 133 2.52 -1.66 8.60
C GLY A 133 3.16 -2.94 8.06
N HIS A 134 2.40 -3.76 7.31
CA HIS A 134 2.82 -5.08 6.80
C HIS A 134 3.48 -5.01 5.41
N THR A 135 3.77 -3.80 4.91
CA THR A 135 4.35 -3.55 3.58
C THR A 135 5.71 -4.21 3.34
N VAL A 136 6.36 -4.75 4.37
CA VAL A 136 7.70 -5.35 4.26
C VAL A 136 7.68 -6.87 4.23
N LEU A 137 6.61 -7.54 4.70
CA LEU A 137 6.72 -8.95 5.12
C LEU A 137 5.96 -9.98 4.29
N ILE A 138 4.89 -9.64 3.57
CA ILE A 138 4.17 -10.65 2.78
C ILE A 138 3.43 -9.97 1.62
N GLN A 139 3.93 -10.12 0.39
CA GLN A 139 3.16 -9.93 -0.85
C GLN A 139 3.43 -11.09 -1.79
#